data_AF-A0A8C0ZE77-F1
#
_entry.id   AF-A0A8C0ZE77-F1
#
_cell.length_a   1.000
_cell.length_b   1.000
_cell.length_c   1.000
_cell.angle_alpha   90.00
_cell.angle_beta   90.00
_cell.angle_gamma   90.00
#
_symmetry.space_group_name_H-M   'P 1'
#
loop_
_entity.id
_entity.type
_entity.pdbx_description
1 polymer ?
#
loop_
_entity_poly.entity_id
_entity_poly.type
_entity_poly.pdbx_seq_one_letter_code
_entity_poly.pdbx_strand_id
1 'polypeptide(L)'
;EEERFYLLIVFYPLQLNKRAVGPNLSCCLTILVFLTQKYDGHLPIEIKAVPEGSVIPRGNVLFTVENTDPECYWLTNWIETILVQSWYPITVATNSREQKKILAKYLLETSGSLEGLEYKLHDFGYRGVSSQEVKLHV
;
A
#
# COMPACT_ATOMS: atom_id res chain seq x y z
N GLU A 1 -17.04 -1.88 12.15
CA GLU A 1 -16.36 -0.64 12.56
C GLU A 1 -15.39 -0.30 11.45
N GLU A 2 -15.71 0.71 10.63
CA GLU A 2 -14.90 1.11 9.48
C GLU A 2 -13.67 1.88 9.97
N GLU A 3 -12.49 1.26 9.92
CA GLU A 3 -11.24 1.97 10.13
C GLU A 3 -10.97 2.86 8.91
N ARG A 4 -11.18 4.17 9.08
CA ARG A 4 -10.78 5.19 8.09
C ARG A 4 -9.26 5.34 8.12
N PHE A 5 -8.57 4.73 7.18
CA PHE A 5 -7.14 4.94 6.96
C PHE A 5 -6.92 6.29 6.27
N TYR A 6 -6.60 7.33 7.05
CA TYR A 6 -6.05 8.57 6.51
C TYR A 6 -4.57 8.33 6.21
N LEU A 7 -4.22 8.17 4.93
CA LEU A 7 -2.83 8.08 4.49
C LEU A 7 -2.16 9.45 4.69
N LEU A 8 -1.52 9.63 5.84
CA LEU A 8 -0.81 10.84 6.23
C LEU A 8 0.56 10.88 5.53
N ILE A 9 0.56 11.17 4.23
CA ILE A 9 1.79 11.59 3.54
C ILE A 9 2.04 13.04 3.97
N VAL A 10 2.73 13.22 5.10
CA VAL A 10 3.22 14.54 5.52
C VAL A 10 4.30 14.94 4.51
N PHE A 11 3.91 15.66 3.47
CA PHE A 11 4.86 16.48 2.74
C PHE A 11 5.34 17.55 3.72
N TYR A 12 6.58 17.43 4.19
CA TYR A 12 7.24 18.51 4.92
C TYR A 12 6.98 19.82 4.17
N PRO A 13 6.55 20.89 4.86
CA PRO A 13 6.30 22.15 4.21
C PRO A 13 7.64 22.67 3.72
N LEU A 14 7.93 22.44 2.45
CA LEU A 14 8.94 23.19 1.74
C LEU A 14 8.44 24.63 1.81
N GLN A 15 9.08 25.46 2.63
CA GLN A 15 8.81 26.89 2.72
C GLN A 15 9.11 27.53 1.36
N LEU A 16 8.18 27.36 0.42
CA LEU A 16 8.21 27.98 -0.89
C LEU A 16 7.97 29.47 -0.65
N ASN A 17 9.07 30.21 -0.67
CA ASN A 17 9.12 31.64 -0.55
C ASN A 17 8.13 32.26 -1.55
N LYS A 18 7.15 33.03 -1.04
CA LYS A 18 6.03 33.66 -1.80
C LYS A 18 6.48 34.58 -2.96
N ARG A 19 7.79 34.77 -3.15
CA ARG A 19 8.42 35.64 -4.15
C ARG A 19 8.71 34.99 -5.49
N ALA A 20 8.60 33.66 -5.62
CA ALA A 20 9.03 32.92 -6.82
C ALA A 20 7.88 32.41 -7.71
N VAL A 21 6.65 32.88 -7.52
CA VAL A 21 5.51 32.48 -8.37
C VAL A 21 5.41 33.47 -9.54
N GLY A 22 6.21 33.22 -10.57
CA GLY A 22 6.02 33.85 -11.88
C GLY A 22 4.83 33.23 -12.63
N PRO A 23 4.22 33.92 -13.61
CA PRO A 23 3.03 33.47 -14.33
C PRO A 23 3.22 32.22 -15.22
N ASN A 24 4.43 31.65 -15.25
CA ASN A 24 4.81 30.54 -16.14
C ASN A 24 5.30 29.28 -15.38
N LEU A 25 5.05 29.18 -14.07
CA LEU A 25 5.44 27.98 -13.32
C LEU A 25 4.43 26.85 -13.55
N SER A 26 4.85 25.90 -14.40
CA SER A 26 4.35 24.53 -14.62
C SER A 26 3.23 24.06 -13.67
N CYS A 27 2.09 23.66 -14.25
CA CYS A 27 0.84 23.24 -13.59
C CYS A 27 0.99 22.40 -12.31
N CYS A 28 2.06 21.60 -12.18
CA CYS A 28 2.33 20.81 -10.97
C CYS A 28 2.52 21.66 -9.71
N LEU A 29 3.18 22.82 -9.79
CA LEU A 29 3.40 23.65 -8.59
C LEU A 29 2.11 24.32 -8.11
N THR A 30 1.23 24.70 -9.03
CA THR A 30 -0.06 25.31 -8.73
C THR A 30 -0.98 24.35 -7.98
N ILE A 31 -0.96 23.08 -8.39
CA ILE A 31 -1.74 22.00 -7.78
C ILE A 31 -1.30 21.73 -6.34
N LEU A 32 0.00 21.59 -6.10
CA LEU A 32 0.55 21.37 -4.76
C LEU A 32 0.24 22.55 -3.82
N VAL A 33 0.41 23.78 -4.31
CA VAL A 33 0.07 24.99 -3.54
C VAL A 33 -1.44 25.05 -3.23
N PHE A 34 -2.30 24.66 -4.17
CA PHE A 34 -3.74 24.57 -3.95
C PHE A 34 -4.11 23.54 -2.87
N LEU A 35 -3.51 22.35 -2.91
CA LEU A 35 -3.72 21.30 -1.90
C LEU A 35 -3.24 21.74 -0.51
N THR A 36 -2.07 22.40 -0.42
CA THR A 36 -1.56 22.94 0.85
C THR A 36 -2.45 24.04 1.41
N GLN A 37 -3.03 24.90 0.57
CA GLN A 37 -3.89 25.99 1.03
C GLN A 37 -5.30 25.54 1.44
N LYS A 38 -5.89 24.57 0.72
CA LYS A 38 -7.27 24.13 0.92
C LYS A 38 -7.41 22.99 1.93
N TYR A 39 -6.42 22.09 1.98
CA TYR A 39 -6.46 20.86 2.77
C TYR A 39 -5.27 20.70 3.72
N ASP A 40 -4.49 21.76 3.99
CA ASP A 40 -3.29 21.72 4.84
C ASP A 40 -2.25 20.66 4.40
N GLY A 41 -2.25 20.32 3.10
CA GLY A 41 -1.38 19.30 2.53
C GLY A 41 -1.93 17.87 2.62
N HIS A 42 -3.15 17.67 3.14
CA HIS A 42 -3.85 16.40 3.08
C HIS A 42 -4.43 16.15 1.67
N LEU A 43 -4.33 14.89 1.23
CA LEU A 43 -4.91 14.47 -0.04
C LEU A 43 -6.41 14.21 0.16
N PRO A 44 -7.31 14.84 -0.62
CA PRO A 44 -8.76 14.69 -0.48
C PRO A 44 -9.25 13.37 -1.12
N ILE A 45 -8.79 12.23 -0.59
CA ILE A 45 -9.08 10.89 -1.12
C ILE A 45 -9.64 10.03 0.01
N GLU A 46 -10.67 9.25 -0.32
CA GLU A 46 -11.21 8.21 0.55
C GLU A 46 -10.84 6.84 -0.01
N ILE A 47 -10.23 6.01 0.85
CA ILE A 47 -9.83 4.65 0.52
C ILE A 47 -10.61 3.69 1.42
N LYS A 48 -11.35 2.77 0.80
CA LYS A 48 -12.08 1.70 1.50
C LYS A 48 -11.40 0.38 1.18
N ALA A 49 -10.94 -0.34 2.19
CA ALA A 49 -10.20 -1.59 2.01
C ALA A 49 -10.79 -2.72 2.86
N VAL A 50 -10.61 -3.95 2.39
CA VAL A 50 -10.87 -5.15 3.19
C VAL A 50 -9.83 -5.23 4.32
N PRO A 51 -10.20 -5.73 5.53
CA PRO A 51 -9.25 -5.90 6.62
C PRO A 51 -8.02 -6.71 6.21
N GLU A 52 -6.83 -6.24 6.60
CA GLU A 52 -5.58 -6.92 6.29
C GLU A 52 -5.54 -8.36 6.84
N GLY A 53 -4.90 -9.27 6.11
CA GLY A 53 -4.85 -10.69 6.45
C GLY A 53 -6.09 -11.50 6.06
N SER A 54 -7.15 -10.85 5.53
CA SER A 54 -8.32 -11.55 5.00
C SER A 54 -7.99 -12.40 3.77
N VAL A 55 -8.55 -13.61 3.70
CA VAL A 55 -8.37 -14.52 2.56
C VAL A 55 -9.52 -14.31 1.58
N ILE A 56 -9.24 -13.60 0.49
CA ILE A 56 -10.26 -13.22 -0.50
C ILE A 56 -10.06 -14.02 -1.81
N PRO A 57 -11.12 -14.63 -2.38
CA PRO A 57 -11.05 -15.27 -3.69
C PRO A 57 -10.73 -14.28 -4.81
N ARG A 58 -10.13 -14.77 -5.91
CA ARG A 58 -9.83 -13.94 -7.09
C ARG A 58 -11.09 -13.36 -7.71
N GLY A 59 -10.97 -12.16 -8.28
CA GLY A 59 -12.08 -11.44 -8.93
C GLY A 59 -12.94 -10.61 -7.98
N ASN A 60 -12.57 -10.52 -6.70
CA ASN A 60 -13.19 -9.61 -5.73
C ASN A 60 -12.37 -8.34 -5.57
N VAL A 61 -13.04 -7.27 -5.16
CA VAL A 61 -12.43 -5.97 -4.87
C VAL A 61 -11.70 -6.04 -3.53
N LEU A 62 -10.43 -5.60 -3.51
CA LEU A 62 -9.60 -5.54 -2.30
C LEU A 62 -9.66 -4.17 -1.63
N PHE A 63 -9.63 -3.12 -2.44
CA PHE A 63 -9.80 -1.74 -2.01
C PHE A 63 -10.40 -0.90 -3.14
N THR A 64 -11.11 0.15 -2.78
CA THR A 64 -11.63 1.18 -3.68
C THR A 64 -11.09 2.53 -3.29
N VAL A 65 -10.91 3.39 -4.28
CA VAL A 65 -10.38 4.74 -4.12
C VAL A 65 -11.37 5.70 -4.74
N GLU A 66 -11.84 6.67 -3.97
CA GLU A 66 -12.74 7.72 -4.44
C GLU A 66 -12.22 9.10 -4.07
N ASN A 67 -12.55 10.08 -4.90
CA ASN A 67 -12.19 11.46 -4.62
C ASN A 67 -13.29 12.15 -3.80
N THR A 68 -12.88 12.95 -2.82
CA THR A 68 -13.80 13.74 -1.99
C THR A 68 -14.03 15.17 -2.52
N ASP A 69 -13.21 15.64 -3.48
CA ASP A 69 -13.30 16.96 -4.12
C ASP A 69 -13.38 16.86 -5.66
N PRO A 70 -14.43 17.41 -6.30
CA PRO A 70 -14.55 17.47 -7.76
C PRO A 70 -13.38 18.17 -8.47
N GLU A 71 -12.71 19.13 -7.84
CA GLU A 71 -11.58 19.86 -8.42
C GLU A 71 -10.31 18.99 -8.51
N CYS A 72 -10.25 17.89 -7.76
CA CYS A 72 -9.10 17.00 -7.69
C CYS A 72 -9.26 15.71 -8.50
N TYR A 73 -10.21 15.59 -9.44
CA TYR A 73 -10.53 14.34 -10.15
C TYR A 73 -9.33 13.57 -10.74
N TRP A 74 -8.24 14.26 -11.12
CA TRP A 74 -7.02 13.66 -11.67
C TRP A 74 -6.18 12.92 -10.62
N LEU A 75 -6.40 13.18 -9.33
CA LEU A 75 -5.60 12.68 -8.23
C LEU A 75 -5.74 11.17 -8.02
N THR A 76 -6.92 10.59 -8.30
CA THR A 76 -7.17 9.14 -8.15
C THR A 76 -6.26 8.31 -9.04
N ASN A 77 -6.04 8.74 -10.28
CA ASN A 77 -5.14 8.05 -11.21
C ASN A 77 -3.67 8.33 -10.88
N TRP A 78 -3.37 9.47 -10.25
CA TRP A 78 -2.00 9.79 -9.85
C TRP A 78 -1.49 8.85 -8.75
N ILE A 79 -2.32 8.56 -7.76
CA ILE A 79 -1.97 7.63 -6.66
C ILE A 79 -2.01 6.16 -7.05
N GLU A 80 -2.63 5.81 -8.18
CA GLU A 80 -2.76 4.43 -8.67
C GLU A 80 -1.41 3.73 -8.74
N THR A 81 -0.39 4.41 -9.25
CA THR A 81 0.95 3.82 -9.43
C THR A 81 1.56 3.37 -8.09
N ILE A 82 1.32 4.12 -7.01
CA ILE A 82 1.81 3.78 -5.67
C ILE A 82 0.95 2.68 -5.06
N LEU A 83 -0.38 2.79 -5.16
CA LEU A 83 -1.30 1.80 -4.58
C LEU A 83 -1.16 0.42 -5.25
N VAL A 84 -0.89 0.37 -6.55
CA VAL A 84 -0.67 -0.89 -7.26
C VAL A 84 0.52 -1.64 -6.70
N GLN A 85 1.54 -0.98 -6.14
CA GLN A 85 2.72 -1.65 -5.54
C GLN A 85 2.37 -2.61 -4.39
N SER A 86 1.17 -2.51 -3.81
CA SER A 86 0.61 -3.49 -2.88
C SER A 86 0.52 -4.92 -3.44
N TRP A 87 0.60 -5.10 -4.77
CA TRP A 87 0.64 -6.43 -5.40
C TRP A 87 1.78 -7.29 -4.86
N TYR A 88 2.92 -6.69 -4.50
CA TYR A 88 4.10 -7.39 -4.04
C TYR A 88 3.87 -8.07 -2.68
N PRO A 89 3.52 -7.35 -1.59
CA PRO A 89 3.25 -7.97 -0.30
C PRO A 89 2.07 -8.96 -0.36
N ILE A 90 1.01 -8.67 -1.13
CA ILE A 90 -0.14 -9.58 -1.31
C ILE A 90 0.32 -10.90 -1.93
N THR A 91 1.16 -10.85 -2.96
CA THR A 91 1.65 -12.04 -3.65
C THR A 91 2.56 -12.87 -2.75
N VAL A 92 3.46 -12.23 -2.00
CA VAL A 92 4.38 -12.92 -1.08
C VAL A 92 3.61 -13.60 0.05
N ALA A 93 2.67 -12.90 0.69
CA ALA A 93 1.83 -13.47 1.75
C ALA A 93 0.98 -14.64 1.24
N THR A 94 0.39 -14.50 0.05
CA THR A 94 -0.42 -15.56 -0.57
C THR A 94 0.43 -16.80 -0.88
N ASN A 95 1.59 -16.62 -1.50
CA ASN A 95 2.49 -17.72 -1.84
C ASN A 95 3.03 -18.43 -0.59
N SER A 96 3.45 -17.67 0.43
CA SER A 96 3.89 -18.20 1.71
C SER A 96 2.79 -19.04 2.38
N ARG A 97 1.55 -18.55 2.36
CA ARG A 97 0.39 -19.29 2.89
C ARG A 97 0.13 -20.59 2.14
N GLU A 98 0.20 -20.61 0.81
CA GLU A 98 -0.01 -21.84 0.04
C GLU A 98 1.10 -22.88 0.31
N GLN A 99 2.36 -22.44 0.46
CA GLN A 99 3.45 -23.32 0.90
C GLN A 99 3.21 -23.86 2.31
N LYS A 100 2.76 -23.02 3.25
CA LYS A 100 2.43 -23.43 4.62
C LYS A 100 1.29 -24.46 4.66
N LYS A 101 0.29 -24.35 3.77
CA LYS A 101 -0.77 -25.38 3.64
C LYS A 101 -0.22 -26.73 3.18
N ILE A 102 0.68 -26.73 2.20
CA ILE A 102 1.32 -27.96 1.70
C ILE A 102 2.12 -28.60 2.85
N LEU A 103 2.93 -27.81 3.55
CA LEU A 103 3.69 -28.29 4.71
C LEU A 103 2.77 -28.86 5.80
N ALA A 104 1.69 -28.15 6.15
CA ALA A 104 0.74 -28.60 7.15
C ALA A 104 0.09 -29.95 6.77
N LYS A 105 -0.27 -30.12 5.49
CA LYS A 105 -0.84 -31.37 4.99
C LYS A 105 0.12 -32.55 5.17
N TYR A 106 1.34 -32.43 4.66
CA TYR A 106 2.32 -33.52 4.74
C TYR A 106 2.80 -33.80 6.16
N LEU A 107 2.92 -32.76 6.99
CA LEU A 107 3.30 -32.93 8.39
C LEU A 107 2.21 -33.70 9.14
N LEU A 108 0.94 -33.33 8.96
CA LEU A 108 -0.17 -34.05 9.57
C LEU A 108 -0.26 -35.51 9.11
N GLU A 109 -0.05 -35.78 7.82
CA GLU A 109 -0.07 -37.14 7.25
C GLU A 109 1.09 -38.02 7.74
N THR A 110 2.28 -37.44 7.99
CA THR A 110 3.48 -38.22 8.31
C THR A 110 3.83 -38.28 9.80
N SER A 111 3.55 -37.23 10.58
CA SER A 111 3.83 -37.16 12.02
C SER A 111 2.58 -37.12 12.90
N GLY A 112 1.39 -36.95 12.33
CA GLY A 112 0.12 -36.89 13.09
C GLY A 112 -0.05 -35.62 13.94
N SER A 113 0.86 -34.66 13.85
CA SER A 113 0.84 -33.40 14.61
C SER A 113 1.27 -32.22 13.73
N LEU A 114 0.86 -31.01 14.10
CA LEU A 114 1.27 -29.76 13.43
C LEU A 114 2.38 -29.02 14.20
N GLU A 115 3.02 -29.71 15.15
CA GLU A 115 4.00 -29.11 16.04
C GLU A 115 5.22 -28.62 15.26
N GLY A 116 5.62 -27.38 15.51
CA GLY A 116 6.76 -26.75 14.83
C GLY A 116 6.51 -26.30 13.39
N LEU A 117 5.27 -26.36 12.87
CA LEU A 117 4.92 -25.86 11.53
C LEU A 117 5.33 -24.39 11.32
N GLU A 118 5.24 -23.57 12.37
CA GLU A 118 5.57 -22.14 12.34
C GLU A 118 7.02 -21.86 11.96
N TYR A 119 7.93 -22.79 12.27
CA TYR A 119 9.36 -22.66 11.99
C TYR A 119 9.81 -23.48 10.76
N LYS A 120 8.90 -24.13 10.04
CA LYS A 120 9.26 -24.99 8.90
C LYS A 120 9.47 -24.22 7.59
N LEU A 121 9.11 -22.93 7.56
CA LEU A 121 9.31 -22.03 6.42
C LEU A 121 10.16 -20.84 6.85
N HIS A 122 11.46 -20.90 6.57
CA HIS A 122 12.41 -19.84 6.91
C HIS A 122 12.63 -18.90 5.71
N ASP A 123 12.62 -17.60 5.96
CA ASP A 123 12.92 -16.60 4.94
C ASP A 123 14.42 -16.35 4.81
N PHE A 124 15.00 -16.77 3.68
CA PHE A 124 16.39 -16.51 3.30
C PHE A 124 16.52 -15.58 2.07
N GLY A 125 15.47 -14.82 1.76
CA GLY A 125 15.38 -13.96 0.57
C GLY A 125 16.19 -12.67 0.64
N TYR A 126 16.81 -12.33 1.78
CA TYR A 126 17.46 -11.03 2.01
C TYR A 126 18.45 -10.60 0.92
N ARG A 127 19.27 -11.54 0.40
CA ARG A 127 20.26 -11.26 -0.66
C ARG A 127 19.70 -11.30 -2.09
N GLY A 128 18.48 -11.80 -2.26
CA GLY A 128 17.84 -12.01 -3.56
C GLY A 128 16.81 -10.94 -3.92
N VAL A 129 16.49 -10.03 -3.01
CA VAL A 129 15.57 -8.90 -3.24
C VAL A 129 16.28 -7.72 -3.90
N SER A 130 15.51 -6.87 -4.57
CA SER A 130 16.01 -5.72 -5.35
C SER A 130 16.42 -4.52 -4.50
N SER A 131 15.87 -4.36 -3.30
CA SER A 131 16.19 -3.25 -2.39
C SER A 131 15.97 -3.62 -0.93
N GLN A 132 16.50 -2.81 -0.02
CA GLN A 132 16.31 -2.98 1.43
C GLN A 132 14.84 -2.76 1.83
N GLU A 133 14.17 -1.79 1.22
CA GLU A 133 12.76 -1.49 1.47
C GLU A 133 11.86 -2.68 1.16
N VAL A 134 12.10 -3.34 0.02
CA VAL A 134 11.37 -4.53 -0.40
C VAL A 134 11.50 -5.67 0.63
N LYS A 135 12.66 -5.79 1.28
CA LYS A 135 12.87 -6.83 2.29
C LYS A 135 12.27 -6.53 3.65
N LEU A 136 12.14 -5.26 4.03
CA LEU A 136 11.53 -4.86 5.30
C LEU A 136 10.02 -5.11 5.32
N HIS A 137 9.38 -5.04 4.15
CA HIS A 137 7.94 -5.22 3.99
C HIS A 137 7.53 -6.70 3.74
N VAL A 138 8.47 -7.64 3.90
CA VAL A 138 8.30 -9.10 3.70
C VAL A 138 8.86 -9.87 4.88
#